data_AF-A0A284S7A8-F1
#
_entry.id   AF-A0A284S7A8-F1
#
_cell.length_a   1.000
_cell.length_b   1.000
_cell.length_c   1.000
_cell.angle_alpha   90.00
_cell.angle_beta   90.00
_cell.angle_gamma   90.00
#
_symmetry.space_group_name_H-M   'P 1'
#
loop_
_entity.id
_entity.type
_entity.pdbx_description
1 polymer ?
#
loop_
_entity_poly.entity_id
_entity_poly.type
_entity_poly.pdbx_seq_one_letter_code
_entity_poly.pdbx_strand_id
1 'polypeptide(L)'
;MKNRVSTKPLDKIAGLGYILDLKYLPMCDSSQSEEDAWETLVNAMFRYSQQDLLFFYPEPGNGSKCWRPTWNQIMTNTLPLCKRSLWDCSPAVGTDGHRRTVWIKDEDGSADSYHGYQIDSGYVWGLSHLSYNDMPRQGRLAIKDDTGSIHKFKIVADHTYPIPEGTYTLLGSTDHRNCVGTRHEDDNRSLHFWVVGWQRKDGKFEKLSVFSMLDEDERKRIWNLQIGEYSETYLC
;
A
#
# COMPACT_ATOMS: atom_id res chain seq x y z
N MET A 1 -0.55 27.22 25.62
CA MET A 1 -1.39 26.92 24.44
C MET A 1 -2.78 26.51 24.93
N LYS A 2 -3.86 27.10 24.40
CA LYS A 2 -5.23 26.63 24.69
C LYS A 2 -5.48 25.37 23.86
N ASN A 3 -5.96 24.29 24.48
CA ASN A 3 -6.40 23.09 23.78
C ASN A 3 -7.53 23.48 22.82
N ARG A 4 -7.21 23.60 21.52
CA ARG A 4 -8.21 23.77 20.48
C ARG A 4 -8.75 22.39 20.15
N VAL A 5 -9.98 22.12 20.59
CA VAL A 5 -10.74 20.94 20.17
C VAL A 5 -11.33 21.28 18.80
N SER A 6 -11.07 20.45 17.79
CA SER A 6 -11.71 20.56 16.49
C SER A 6 -13.23 20.44 16.69
N THR A 7 -13.96 21.50 16.36
CA THR A 7 -15.42 21.57 16.51
C THR A 7 -16.15 21.21 15.23
N LYS A 8 -15.49 21.30 14.06
CA LYS A 8 -16.04 20.86 12.78
C LYS A 8 -15.34 19.59 12.30
N PRO A 9 -16.06 18.58 11.79
CA PRO A 9 -15.45 17.36 11.26
C PRO A 9 -14.41 17.62 10.17
N LEU A 10 -14.63 18.61 9.31
CA LEU A 10 -13.68 19.03 8.26
C LEU A 10 -12.35 19.55 8.81
N ASP A 11 -12.32 20.10 10.04
CA ASP A 11 -11.07 20.55 10.65
C ASP A 11 -10.14 19.35 10.97
N LYS A 12 -10.70 18.14 11.16
CA LYS A 12 -9.91 16.92 11.36
C LYS A 12 -9.24 16.49 10.06
N ILE A 13 -9.96 16.57 8.94
CA ILE A 13 -9.43 16.29 7.60
C ILE A 13 -8.34 17.31 7.24
N ALA A 14 -8.59 18.60 7.48
CA ALA A 14 -7.59 19.65 7.26
C ALA A 14 -6.34 19.47 8.14
N GLY A 15 -6.51 19.00 9.38
CA GLY A 15 -5.40 18.66 10.27
C GLY A 15 -4.54 17.51 9.76
N LEU A 16 -5.14 16.49 9.14
CA LEU A 16 -4.43 15.37 8.50
C LEU A 16 -3.64 15.80 7.26
N GLY A 17 -4.08 16.85 6.57
CA GLY A 17 -3.33 17.41 5.45
C GLY A 17 -1.89 17.82 5.79
N TYR A 18 -1.62 18.20 7.04
CA TYR A 18 -0.24 18.50 7.50
C TYR A 18 0.61 17.25 7.72
N ILE A 19 0.00 16.07 7.88
CA ILE A 19 0.67 14.80 8.19
C ILE A 19 0.83 13.94 6.93
N LEU A 20 -0.10 14.02 5.99
CA LEU A 20 -0.21 13.10 4.85
C LEU A 20 0.53 13.56 3.59
N ASP A 21 1.40 14.56 3.72
CA ASP A 21 2.26 15.12 2.69
C ASP A 21 1.51 15.42 1.37
N LEU A 22 0.96 16.63 1.30
CA LEU A 22 0.12 17.08 0.19
C LEU A 22 0.94 17.80 -0.89
N LYS A 23 0.61 17.54 -2.16
CA LYS A 23 1.12 18.31 -3.31
C LYS A 23 0.56 19.73 -3.34
N TYR A 24 -0.69 19.88 -2.94
CA TYR A 24 -1.41 21.15 -2.85
C TYR A 24 -2.44 21.06 -1.74
N LEU A 25 -2.81 22.20 -1.16
CA LEU A 25 -3.88 22.25 -0.18
C LEU A 25 -5.23 22.23 -0.92
N PRO A 26 -6.03 21.15 -0.81
CA PRO A 26 -7.34 21.14 -1.42
C PRO A 26 -8.25 22.15 -0.74
N MET A 27 -9.06 22.85 -1.52
CA MET A 27 -10.10 23.71 -0.97
C MET A 27 -11.28 22.84 -0.55
N CYS A 28 -11.35 22.48 0.73
CA CYS A 28 -12.53 21.84 1.30
C CYS A 28 -13.62 22.90 1.49
N ASP A 29 -14.75 22.73 0.81
CA ASP A 29 -15.94 23.56 1.05
C ASP A 29 -16.73 22.99 2.23
N SER A 30 -17.27 23.87 3.06
CA SER A 30 -18.16 23.54 4.16
C SER A 30 -19.45 22.83 3.76
N SER A 31 -19.80 22.83 2.46
CA SER A 31 -20.96 22.12 1.91
C SER A 31 -20.68 20.66 1.50
N GLN A 32 -19.41 20.26 1.40
CA GLN A 32 -19.01 18.91 1.00
C GLN A 32 -19.26 17.89 2.10
N SER A 33 -19.56 16.65 1.72
CA SER A 33 -19.57 15.55 2.69
C SER A 33 -18.15 15.26 3.17
N GLU A 34 -18.02 14.63 4.35
CA GLU A 34 -16.71 14.26 4.89
C GLU A 34 -15.96 13.28 3.98
N GLU A 35 -16.69 12.39 3.28
CA GLU A 35 -16.09 11.46 2.33
C GLU A 35 -15.60 12.18 1.06
N ASP A 36 -16.35 13.15 0.54
CA ASP A 36 -15.93 13.95 -0.62
C ASP A 36 -14.68 14.79 -0.30
N ALA A 37 -14.63 15.35 0.90
CA ALA A 37 -13.47 16.08 1.40
C ALA A 37 -12.26 15.15 1.57
N TRP A 38 -12.45 13.94 2.11
CA TRP A 38 -11.42 12.92 2.21
C TRP A 38 -10.91 12.47 0.83
N GLU A 39 -11.79 12.23 -0.13
CA GLU A 39 -11.41 11.91 -1.51
C GLU A 39 -10.58 13.02 -2.14
N THR A 40 -10.99 14.28 -1.96
CA THR A 40 -10.25 15.44 -2.44
C THR A 40 -8.86 15.51 -1.79
N LEU A 41 -8.76 15.19 -0.49
CA LEU A 41 -7.49 15.12 0.22
C LEU A 41 -6.57 14.03 -0.32
N VAL A 42 -7.08 12.80 -0.49
CA VAL A 42 -6.31 11.68 -1.06
C VAL A 42 -5.82 12.01 -2.47
N ASN A 43 -6.65 12.66 -3.27
CA ASN A 43 -6.28 13.12 -4.61
C ASN A 43 -5.17 14.19 -4.61
N ALA A 44 -5.07 14.96 -3.53
CA ALA A 44 -4.05 15.98 -3.33
C ALA A 44 -2.74 15.43 -2.74
N MET A 45 -2.72 14.21 -2.20
CA MET A 45 -1.52 13.58 -1.61
C MET A 45 -0.41 13.33 -2.63
N PHE A 46 0.83 13.30 -2.14
CA PHE A 46 1.94 12.70 -2.87
C PHE A 46 1.70 11.21 -3.15
N ARG A 47 2.31 10.71 -4.24
CA ARG A 47 2.12 9.34 -4.72
C ARG A 47 2.57 8.30 -3.69
N TYR A 48 3.66 8.58 -2.97
CA TYR A 48 4.14 7.70 -1.90
C TYR A 48 3.16 7.65 -0.73
N SER A 49 2.53 8.77 -0.35
CA SER A 49 1.48 8.77 0.69
C SER A 49 0.24 7.96 0.27
N GLN A 50 -0.13 8.00 -1.01
CA GLN A 50 -1.18 7.13 -1.55
C GLN A 50 -0.77 5.66 -1.50
N GLN A 51 0.49 5.34 -1.79
CA GLN A 51 1.02 3.98 -1.64
C GLN A 51 1.02 3.54 -0.17
N ASP A 52 1.33 4.42 0.78
CA ASP A 52 1.22 4.12 2.20
C ASP A 52 -0.21 3.69 2.57
N LEU A 53 -1.25 4.35 2.01
CA LEU A 53 -2.64 3.90 2.19
C LEU A 53 -2.89 2.51 1.57
N LEU A 54 -2.34 2.24 0.39
CA LEU A 54 -2.48 0.95 -0.29
C LEU A 54 -1.80 -0.19 0.49
N PHE A 55 -0.56 0.01 0.95
CA PHE A 55 0.29 -1.04 1.52
C PHE A 55 0.20 -1.19 3.04
N PHE A 56 -0.19 -0.14 3.77
CA PHE A 56 -0.27 -0.23 5.23
C PHE A 56 -1.69 -0.44 5.72
N TYR A 57 -2.69 0.17 5.09
CA TYR A 57 -4.07 0.01 5.56
C TYR A 57 -4.60 -1.40 5.26
N PRO A 58 -5.01 -2.19 6.27
CA PRO A 58 -5.25 -3.62 6.09
C PRO A 58 -6.60 -3.97 5.48
N GLU A 59 -7.62 -3.15 5.67
CA GLU A 59 -8.96 -3.41 5.14
C GLU A 59 -9.07 -2.86 3.71
N PRO A 60 -9.92 -3.46 2.86
CA PRO A 60 -10.32 -2.82 1.62
C PRO A 60 -11.22 -1.61 1.91
N GLY A 61 -11.18 -0.62 1.03
CA GLY A 61 -12.12 0.48 1.04
C GLY A 61 -13.55 -0.02 0.86
N ASN A 62 -14.48 0.48 1.66
CA ASN A 62 -15.91 0.21 1.51
C ASN A 62 -16.66 1.28 0.69
N GLY A 63 -15.92 2.16 0.01
CA GLY A 63 -16.44 3.20 -0.87
C GLY A 63 -16.37 2.83 -2.35
N SER A 64 -16.36 3.86 -3.22
CA SER A 64 -16.20 3.69 -4.68
C SER A 64 -14.82 3.18 -5.08
N LYS A 65 -13.80 3.45 -4.25
CA LYS A 65 -12.42 3.02 -4.43
C LYS A 65 -12.05 2.01 -3.36
N CYS A 66 -11.70 0.79 -3.75
CA CYS A 66 -11.48 -0.30 -2.81
C CYS A 66 -10.00 -0.43 -2.37
N TRP A 67 -9.08 0.22 -3.07
CA TRP A 67 -7.66 0.24 -2.72
C TRP A 67 -7.30 1.12 -1.51
N ARG A 68 -8.11 2.14 -1.21
CA ARG A 68 -7.90 3.10 -0.11
C ARG A 68 -9.00 3.01 0.95
N PRO A 69 -8.73 3.35 2.22
CA PRO A 69 -9.77 3.48 3.22
C PRO A 69 -10.74 4.63 2.89
N THR A 70 -11.97 4.51 3.39
CA THR A 70 -12.91 5.64 3.51
C THR A 70 -12.59 6.49 4.74
N TRP A 71 -13.16 7.69 4.80
CA TRP A 71 -13.03 8.58 5.95
C TRP A 71 -13.53 7.90 7.23
N ASN A 72 -14.68 7.23 7.14
CA ASN A 72 -15.25 6.52 8.28
C ASN A 72 -14.30 5.43 8.78
N GLN A 73 -13.71 4.65 7.88
CA GLN A 73 -12.71 3.62 8.22
C GLN A 73 -11.49 4.19 8.95
N ILE A 74 -10.96 5.34 8.52
CA ILE A 74 -9.85 6.02 9.22
C ILE A 74 -10.24 6.48 10.62
N MET A 75 -11.49 6.93 10.78
CA MET A 75 -11.97 7.45 12.06
C MET A 75 -12.38 6.37 13.06
N THR A 76 -12.78 5.19 12.59
CA THR A 76 -13.24 4.09 13.44
C THR A 76 -12.13 3.10 13.77
N ASN A 77 -11.18 2.91 12.86
CA ASN A 77 -10.20 1.85 12.99
C ASN A 77 -8.86 2.41 13.48
N THR A 78 -8.16 1.59 14.26
CA THR A 78 -6.79 1.91 14.67
C THR A 78 -5.92 1.92 13.42
N LEU A 79 -5.33 3.08 13.10
CA LEU A 79 -4.36 3.15 12.01
C LEU A 79 -3.19 2.20 12.33
N PRO A 80 -2.76 1.39 11.35
CA PRO A 80 -1.62 0.51 11.54
C PRO A 80 -0.42 1.35 11.94
N LEU A 81 0.20 1.02 13.07
CA LEU A 81 1.38 1.68 13.61
C LEU A 81 2.60 1.31 12.76
N CYS A 82 2.65 1.77 11.50
CA CYS A 82 3.89 1.67 10.75
C CYS A 82 4.83 2.78 11.23
N LYS A 83 5.84 2.42 12.03
CA LYS A 83 6.92 3.33 12.48
C LYS A 83 7.88 3.75 11.34
N ARG A 84 7.52 3.44 10.09
CA ARG A 84 8.36 3.58 8.89
C ARG A 84 7.44 3.92 7.72
N SER A 85 7.32 5.19 7.36
CA SER A 85 6.75 5.54 6.05
C SER A 85 7.62 4.93 4.95
N LEU A 86 7.08 4.68 3.75
CA LEU A 86 7.91 4.41 2.57
C LEU A 86 8.93 5.55 2.31
N TRP A 87 8.72 6.72 2.93
CA TRP A 87 9.64 7.85 2.99
C TRP A 87 10.79 7.72 4.01
N ASP A 88 10.59 7.06 5.17
CA ASP A 88 11.59 6.98 6.26
C ASP A 88 12.82 6.12 5.89
N CYS A 89 12.84 5.56 4.69
CA CYS A 89 14.01 4.95 4.07
C CYS A 89 14.93 5.97 3.36
N SER A 90 14.69 7.28 3.48
CA SER A 90 15.52 8.32 2.88
C SER A 90 16.49 8.93 3.92
N PRO A 91 17.84 8.81 3.78
CA PRO A 91 18.71 9.71 4.51
C PRO A 91 18.54 11.10 3.89
N ALA A 92 18.27 12.08 4.73
CA ALA A 92 18.11 13.48 4.34
C ALA A 92 19.35 14.03 3.62
N VAL A 93 19.41 13.94 2.28
CA VAL A 93 20.31 14.73 1.43
C VAL A 93 19.71 14.83 0.03
N GLY A 94 19.65 16.05 -0.51
CA GLY A 94 19.75 16.25 -1.96
C GLY A 94 18.56 16.92 -2.62
N THR A 95 18.68 18.23 -2.79
CA THR A 95 17.94 19.03 -3.77
C THR A 95 18.30 18.62 -5.19
N ASP A 96 17.58 17.68 -5.78
CA ASP A 96 17.50 17.52 -7.23
C ASP A 96 16.20 16.80 -7.64
N GLY A 97 15.32 17.57 -8.29
CA GLY A 97 13.98 17.14 -8.70
C GLY A 97 13.98 16.14 -9.84
N HIS A 98 14.44 14.92 -9.61
CA HIS A 98 14.35 13.81 -10.55
C HIS A 98 14.09 12.46 -9.86
N ARG A 99 12.83 12.16 -9.51
CA ARG A 99 12.39 10.76 -9.34
C ARG A 99 10.99 10.54 -9.91
N ARG A 100 10.98 10.05 -11.16
CA ARG A 100 9.80 9.55 -11.87
C ARG A 100 9.37 8.21 -11.27
N THR A 101 8.32 8.20 -10.47
CA THR A 101 7.33 7.11 -10.49
C THR A 101 6.17 7.63 -11.32
N VAL A 102 6.00 7.12 -12.54
CA VAL A 102 4.88 7.46 -13.41
C VAL A 102 3.65 6.74 -12.87
N TRP A 103 2.82 7.45 -12.12
CA TRP A 103 1.38 7.22 -12.15
C TRP A 103 0.91 8.06 -13.32
N ILE A 104 0.33 7.47 -14.36
CA ILE A 104 -0.38 8.30 -15.34
C ILE A 104 -1.72 8.57 -14.64
N LYS A 105 -1.88 9.78 -14.09
CA LYS A 105 -3.23 10.32 -14.07
C LYS A 105 -3.50 10.53 -15.55
N ASP A 106 -4.41 9.76 -16.13
CA ASP A 106 -5.00 10.17 -17.39
C ASP A 106 -5.40 11.64 -17.23
N GLU A 107 -5.21 12.44 -18.28
CA GLU A 107 -5.58 13.86 -18.29
C GLU A 107 -7.08 14.07 -17.95
N ASP A 108 -7.86 12.97 -17.90
CA ASP A 108 -9.28 12.87 -17.52
C ASP A 108 -9.54 12.41 -16.07
N GLY A 109 -8.50 12.15 -15.26
CA GLY A 109 -8.63 11.87 -13.82
C GLY A 109 -9.30 10.54 -13.45
N SER A 110 -9.38 9.55 -14.35
CA SER A 110 -10.29 8.39 -14.17
C SER A 110 -9.66 7.08 -13.64
N ALA A 111 -8.34 6.86 -13.77
CA ALA A 111 -7.74 5.57 -13.41
C ALA A 111 -6.71 5.69 -12.26
N ASP A 112 -6.98 5.00 -11.14
CA ASP A 112 -5.99 4.76 -10.09
C ASP A 112 -5.15 3.56 -10.53
N SER A 113 -3.88 3.74 -10.92
CA SER A 113 -3.00 2.64 -11.39
C SER A 113 -1.70 2.53 -10.60
N TYR A 114 -1.41 1.35 -10.06
CA TYR A 114 -0.14 1.05 -9.39
C TYR A 114 0.88 0.47 -10.38
N HIS A 115 2.06 1.07 -10.48
CA HIS A 115 3.17 0.47 -11.22
C HIS A 115 4.19 -0.13 -10.24
N GLY A 116 4.36 -1.46 -10.27
CA GLY A 116 5.28 -2.15 -9.38
C GLY A 116 5.36 -3.65 -9.64
N TYR A 117 6.01 -4.36 -8.72
CA TYR A 117 6.18 -5.80 -8.83
C TYR A 117 4.86 -6.53 -8.58
N GLN A 118 4.46 -7.39 -9.51
CA GLN A 118 3.23 -8.16 -9.45
C GLN A 118 3.55 -9.65 -9.55
N ILE A 119 2.81 -10.46 -8.78
CA ILE A 119 2.77 -11.91 -8.93
C ILE A 119 1.32 -12.32 -9.13
N ASP A 120 1.02 -12.96 -10.25
CA ASP A 120 -0.36 -13.25 -10.64
C ASP A 120 -1.05 -14.27 -9.73
N SER A 121 -0.28 -15.21 -9.19
CA SER A 121 -0.80 -16.36 -8.45
C SER A 121 0.13 -16.77 -7.32
N GLY A 122 -0.32 -16.51 -6.09
CA GLY A 122 0.32 -16.97 -4.87
C GLY A 122 -0.69 -17.56 -3.90
N TYR A 123 -0.44 -18.77 -3.41
CA TYR A 123 -1.29 -19.42 -2.42
C TYR A 123 -0.88 -19.01 -1.00
N VAL A 124 -1.78 -18.38 -0.28
CA VAL A 124 -1.60 -17.86 1.08
C VAL A 124 -2.34 -18.75 2.07
N TRP A 125 -1.70 -19.09 3.19
CA TRP A 125 -2.36 -19.80 4.29
C TRP A 125 -1.78 -19.43 5.65
N GLY A 126 -2.51 -19.76 6.73
CA GLY A 126 -2.11 -19.45 8.10
C GLY A 126 -2.40 -18.01 8.55
N LEU A 127 -2.99 -17.16 7.70
CA LEU A 127 -3.39 -15.79 8.05
C LEU A 127 -4.91 -15.61 8.25
N SER A 128 -5.66 -16.70 8.40
CA SER A 128 -7.13 -16.66 8.53
C SER A 128 -7.62 -16.48 9.98
N HIS A 129 -6.80 -16.86 10.95
CA HIS A 129 -7.15 -16.78 12.37
C HIS A 129 -7.08 -15.33 12.89
N LEU A 130 -7.80 -15.05 13.98
CA LEU A 130 -7.72 -13.79 14.71
C LEU A 130 -6.40 -13.72 15.49
N SER A 131 -5.80 -12.53 15.62
CA SER A 131 -4.57 -12.39 16.39
C SER A 131 -4.82 -12.73 17.85
N TYR A 132 -3.93 -13.52 18.45
CA TYR A 132 -3.95 -13.84 19.86
C TYR A 132 -2.89 -12.98 20.59
N ASN A 133 -3.29 -12.30 21.66
CA ASN A 133 -2.41 -11.49 22.52
C ASN A 133 -1.55 -10.42 21.78
N ASP A 134 -2.14 -9.68 20.84
CA ASP A 134 -1.47 -8.61 20.08
C ASP A 134 -0.19 -9.04 19.33
N MET A 135 -0.03 -10.34 19.07
CA MET A 135 1.08 -10.85 18.29
C MET A 135 0.75 -10.81 16.78
N PRO A 136 1.71 -10.38 15.93
CA PRO A 136 1.54 -10.45 14.49
C PRO A 136 1.25 -11.87 14.04
N ARG A 137 0.26 -12.02 13.15
CA ARG A 137 -0.16 -13.33 12.63
C ARG A 137 0.86 -13.84 11.64
N GLN A 138 1.24 -15.10 11.76
CA GLN A 138 2.25 -15.72 10.92
C GLN A 138 1.61 -16.71 9.95
N GLY A 139 1.97 -16.59 8.69
CA GLY A 139 1.49 -17.45 7.63
C GLY A 139 2.60 -17.86 6.68
N ARG A 140 2.20 -18.47 5.57
CA ARG A 140 3.10 -18.82 4.49
C ARG A 140 2.48 -18.47 3.15
N LEU A 141 3.37 -18.15 2.21
CA LEU A 141 3.07 -17.93 0.82
C LEU A 141 3.75 -19.02 -0.01
N ALA A 142 3.02 -19.66 -0.91
CA ALA A 142 3.54 -20.60 -1.89
C ALA A 142 3.35 -20.03 -3.29
N ILE A 143 4.44 -19.94 -4.04
CA ILE A 143 4.45 -19.48 -5.42
C ILE A 143 5.09 -20.56 -6.28
N LYS A 144 4.49 -20.81 -7.44
CA LYS A 144 5.03 -21.75 -8.43
C LYS A 144 5.86 -20.97 -9.45
N ASP A 145 7.09 -21.41 -9.70
CA ASP A 145 7.94 -20.83 -10.74
C ASP A 145 7.60 -21.39 -12.14
N ASP A 146 8.31 -20.90 -13.15
CA ASP A 146 8.20 -21.32 -14.55
C ASP A 146 8.59 -22.80 -14.77
N THR A 147 9.54 -23.33 -13.98
CA THR A 147 9.90 -24.76 -13.96
C THR A 147 8.83 -25.64 -13.33
N GLY A 148 7.87 -25.03 -12.63
CA GLY A 148 6.80 -25.67 -11.90
C GLY A 148 7.15 -26.08 -10.47
N SER A 149 8.32 -25.67 -9.97
CA SER A 149 8.74 -25.85 -8.59
C SER A 149 7.99 -24.88 -7.67
N ILE A 150 7.64 -25.36 -6.47
CA ILE A 150 6.88 -24.57 -5.48
C ILE A 150 7.84 -24.00 -4.44
N HIS A 151 7.90 -22.67 -4.37
CA HIS A 151 8.69 -21.91 -3.41
C HIS A 151 7.83 -21.42 -2.26
N LYS A 152 8.28 -21.63 -1.02
CA LYS A 152 7.55 -21.24 0.19
C LYS A 152 8.26 -20.11 0.93
N PHE A 153 7.51 -19.08 1.31
CA PHE A 153 8.00 -17.89 2.02
C PHE A 153 7.19 -17.71 3.31
N LYS A 154 7.83 -17.19 4.35
CA LYS A 154 7.17 -16.79 5.60
C LYS A 154 6.60 -15.38 5.40
N ILE A 155 5.38 -15.19 5.90
CA ILE A 155 4.69 -13.91 5.81
C ILE A 155 4.08 -13.56 7.16
N VAL A 156 3.94 -12.27 7.42
CA VAL A 156 3.45 -11.74 8.69
C VAL A 156 2.40 -10.67 8.44
N ALA A 157 1.26 -10.75 9.12
CA ALA A 157 0.22 -9.74 9.12
C ALA A 157 0.07 -9.13 10.52
N ASP A 158 0.53 -7.89 10.67
CA ASP A 158 0.43 -7.11 11.93
C ASP A 158 -0.87 -6.29 11.98
N HIS A 159 -1.99 -7.00 11.82
CA HIS A 159 -3.34 -6.46 11.91
C HIS A 159 -4.34 -7.59 12.17
N THR A 160 -5.53 -7.23 12.63
CA THR A 160 -6.61 -8.17 12.99
C THR A 160 -7.44 -8.64 11.79
N TYR A 161 -7.46 -7.89 10.68
CA TYR A 161 -8.28 -8.21 9.51
C TYR A 161 -7.87 -9.56 8.86
N PRO A 162 -8.77 -10.55 8.76
CA PRO A 162 -8.42 -11.90 8.33
C PRO A 162 -8.05 -11.98 6.84
N ILE A 163 -7.10 -12.85 6.52
CA ILE A 163 -6.74 -13.21 5.15
C ILE A 163 -7.04 -14.70 5.00
N PRO A 164 -8.17 -15.07 4.36
CA PRO A 164 -8.52 -16.46 4.16
C PRO A 164 -7.44 -17.24 3.40
N GLU A 165 -7.47 -18.55 3.54
CA GLU A 165 -6.58 -19.41 2.77
C GLU A 165 -7.05 -19.47 1.31
N GLY A 166 -6.15 -19.26 0.38
CA GLY A 166 -6.54 -19.14 -1.02
C GLY A 166 -5.42 -18.69 -1.93
N THR A 167 -5.73 -18.68 -3.22
CA THR A 167 -4.84 -18.15 -4.25
C THR A 167 -5.22 -16.71 -4.56
N TYR A 168 -4.22 -15.83 -4.57
CA TYR A 168 -4.38 -14.39 -4.75
C TYR A 168 -3.40 -13.86 -5.79
N THR A 169 -3.74 -12.71 -6.35
CA THR A 169 -2.80 -11.83 -7.03
C THR A 169 -2.13 -10.95 -5.97
N LEU A 170 -0.81 -10.75 -6.12
CA LEU A 170 0.03 -10.06 -5.14
C LEU A 170 0.69 -8.84 -5.78
N LEU A 171 0.63 -7.70 -5.09
CA LEU A 171 1.37 -6.50 -5.47
C LEU A 171 2.44 -6.25 -4.40
N GLY A 172 3.70 -6.17 -4.80
CA GLY A 172 4.83 -5.91 -3.92
C GLY A 172 5.20 -4.43 -3.90
N SER A 173 5.48 -3.90 -2.70
CA SER A 173 6.01 -2.54 -2.53
C SER A 173 7.37 -2.44 -3.22
N THR A 174 7.66 -1.31 -3.85
CA THR A 174 8.99 -1.04 -4.42
C THR A 174 9.62 0.12 -3.67
N ASP A 175 10.89 -0.02 -3.27
CA ASP A 175 11.65 1.09 -2.69
C ASP A 175 11.85 2.19 -3.75
N HIS A 176 11.53 3.44 -3.39
CA HIS A 176 11.79 4.62 -4.20
C HIS A 176 13.29 4.88 -4.47
N ARG A 177 14.21 4.12 -3.86
CA ARG A 177 15.66 4.22 -4.10
C ARG A 177 16.10 3.93 -5.53
N ASN A 178 15.30 3.23 -6.34
CA ASN A 178 15.74 2.75 -7.67
C ASN A 178 15.11 3.45 -8.87
N CYS A 179 14.91 4.77 -8.79
CA CYS A 179 14.83 5.56 -10.01
C CYS A 179 16.25 5.69 -10.60
N VAL A 180 16.54 4.86 -11.62
CA VAL A 180 17.57 4.98 -12.67
C VAL A 180 18.86 5.72 -12.29
N GLY A 181 19.94 4.99 -12.05
CA GLY A 181 21.31 5.54 -12.12
C GLY A 181 22.31 4.99 -11.11
N THR A 182 21.88 4.48 -9.96
CA THR A 182 22.80 3.97 -8.94
C THR A 182 22.94 2.46 -9.03
N ARG A 183 23.94 2.00 -9.80
CA ARG A 183 24.47 0.63 -9.71
C ARG A 183 25.23 0.48 -8.40
N HIS A 184 24.51 0.24 -7.30
CA HIS A 184 25.10 -0.37 -6.11
C HIS A 184 24.74 -1.85 -6.09
N GLU A 185 25.74 -2.70 -5.90
CA GLU A 185 25.62 -4.17 -5.85
C GLU A 185 24.81 -4.66 -4.64
N ASP A 186 24.51 -3.76 -3.67
CA ASP A 186 23.67 -3.98 -2.49
C ASP A 186 22.23 -3.46 -2.68
N ASP A 187 21.62 -3.85 -3.80
CA ASP A 187 20.31 -3.36 -4.20
C ASP A 187 19.18 -3.99 -3.34
N ASN A 188 18.91 -3.42 -2.18
CA ASN A 188 17.84 -3.84 -1.24
C ASN A 188 16.46 -3.45 -1.81
N ARG A 189 16.05 -4.12 -2.90
CA ARG A 189 14.75 -3.94 -3.56
C ARG A 189 13.63 -4.31 -2.58
N SER A 190 13.00 -3.32 -1.94
CA SER A 190 12.18 -3.59 -0.74
C SER A 190 10.79 -4.15 -1.06
N LEU A 191 10.71 -5.44 -1.41
CA LEU A 191 9.49 -6.27 -1.41
C LEU A 191 9.04 -6.60 0.03
N HIS A 192 9.03 -5.59 0.89
CA HIS A 192 8.76 -5.75 2.31
C HIS A 192 7.27 -5.85 2.57
N PHE A 193 6.48 -5.02 1.91
CA PHE A 193 5.04 -4.96 2.07
C PHE A 193 4.37 -5.48 0.80
N TRP A 194 3.26 -6.18 0.99
CA TRP A 194 2.52 -6.83 -0.07
C TRP A 194 1.04 -6.56 0.09
N VAL A 195 0.37 -6.30 -1.01
CA VAL A 195 -1.09 -6.28 -1.09
C VAL A 195 -1.56 -7.61 -1.66
N VAL A 196 -2.54 -8.22 -1.01
CA VAL A 196 -3.24 -9.40 -1.52
C VAL A 196 -4.59 -9.00 -2.05
N GLY A 197 -5.00 -9.61 -3.15
CA GLY A 197 -6.28 -9.31 -3.78
C GLY A 197 -6.58 -10.21 -4.97
N TRP A 198 -7.54 -9.78 -5.77
CA TRP A 198 -7.98 -10.50 -6.95
C TRP A 198 -7.97 -9.60 -8.19
N GLN A 199 -7.56 -10.19 -9.31
CA GLN A 199 -7.81 -9.59 -10.60
C GLN A 199 -9.29 -9.78 -10.99
N ARG A 200 -10.03 -8.69 -11.11
CA ARG A 200 -11.43 -8.68 -11.55
C ARG A 200 -11.54 -8.88 -13.06
N LYS A 201 -12.74 -9.25 -13.51
CA LYS A 201 -13.07 -9.42 -14.95
C LYS A 201 -12.99 -8.13 -15.75
N ASP A 202 -13.12 -6.99 -15.09
CA ASP A 202 -13.00 -5.66 -15.69
C ASP A 202 -11.54 -5.18 -15.81
N GLY A 203 -10.57 -6.03 -15.46
CA GLY A 203 -9.14 -5.71 -15.54
C GLY A 203 -8.61 -4.92 -14.34
N LYS A 204 -9.45 -4.66 -13.32
CA LYS A 204 -9.02 -3.98 -12.09
C LYS A 204 -8.61 -4.96 -11.00
N PHE A 205 -7.66 -4.56 -10.18
CA PHE A 205 -7.25 -5.26 -8.98
C PHE A 205 -8.11 -4.85 -7.81
N GLU A 206 -8.77 -5.83 -7.19
CA GLU A 206 -9.55 -5.67 -5.98
C GLU A 206 -8.71 -6.09 -4.78
N LYS A 207 -8.33 -5.09 -3.98
CA LYS A 207 -7.62 -5.31 -2.73
C LYS A 207 -8.47 -6.15 -1.78
N LEU A 208 -7.84 -7.13 -1.15
CA LEU A 208 -8.37 -7.85 0.01
C LEU A 208 -7.72 -7.38 1.29
N SER A 209 -6.39 -7.40 1.36
CA SER A 209 -5.65 -7.01 2.55
C SER A 209 -4.15 -6.83 2.27
N VAL A 210 -3.33 -6.76 3.32
CA VAL A 210 -1.88 -6.58 3.21
C VAL A 210 -1.12 -7.58 4.09
N PHE A 211 0.14 -7.86 3.77
CA PHE A 211 1.05 -8.57 4.67
C PHE A 211 2.49 -8.08 4.46
N SER A 212 3.40 -8.56 5.28
CA SER A 212 4.83 -8.26 5.19
C SER A 212 5.72 -9.50 5.11
N MET A 213 6.87 -9.37 4.46
CA MET A 213 7.97 -10.34 4.47
C MET A 213 9.16 -9.74 5.23
N LEU A 214 9.28 -10.11 6.51
CA LEU A 214 10.29 -9.52 7.41
C LEU A 214 11.70 -10.08 7.16
N ASP A 215 11.81 -11.29 6.65
CA ASP A 215 13.07 -11.99 6.40
C ASP A 215 13.72 -11.46 5.10
N GLU A 216 14.88 -10.82 5.22
CA GLU A 216 15.57 -10.20 4.09
C GLU A 216 16.05 -11.20 3.05
N ASP A 217 16.45 -12.41 3.48
CA ASP A 217 16.90 -13.46 2.58
C ASP A 217 15.72 -14.01 1.78
N GLU A 218 14.54 -14.12 2.39
CA GLU A 218 13.30 -14.47 1.68
C GLU A 218 12.91 -13.40 0.64
N ARG A 219 13.07 -12.11 0.97
CA ARG A 219 12.83 -11.00 0.02
C ARG A 219 13.81 -11.04 -1.17
N LYS A 220 15.09 -11.31 -0.92
CA LYS A 220 16.08 -11.48 -1.99
C LYS A 220 15.77 -12.72 -2.83
N ARG A 221 15.33 -13.81 -2.19
CA ARG A 221 15.01 -15.06 -2.88
C ARG A 221 13.82 -14.90 -3.82
N ILE A 222 12.70 -14.31 -3.36
CA ILE A 222 11.52 -14.12 -4.21
C ILE A 222 11.84 -13.23 -5.43
N TRP A 223 12.72 -12.25 -5.25
CA TRP A 223 13.22 -11.40 -6.33
C TRP A 223 14.06 -12.19 -7.35
N ASN A 224 15.05 -12.95 -6.86
CA ASN A 224 16.00 -13.68 -7.70
C ASN A 224 15.34 -14.81 -8.51
N LEU A 225 14.20 -15.32 -8.05
CA LEU A 225 13.44 -16.34 -8.77
C LEU A 225 12.70 -15.78 -9.99
N GLN A 226 12.62 -14.45 -10.17
CA GLN A 226 11.97 -13.80 -11.33
C GLN A 226 10.54 -14.29 -11.59
N ILE A 227 9.79 -14.63 -10.53
CA ILE A 227 8.43 -15.19 -10.66
C ILE A 227 7.37 -14.10 -10.86
N GLY A 228 7.72 -12.85 -10.54
CA GLY A 228 6.87 -11.70 -10.78
C GLY A 228 7.45 -10.80 -11.87
N GLU A 229 6.61 -9.89 -12.35
CA GLU A 229 6.94 -8.90 -13.36
C GLU A 229 6.65 -7.48 -12.86
N TYR A 230 7.27 -6.49 -13.48
CA TYR A 230 6.88 -5.10 -13.28
C TYR A 230 5.80 -4.74 -14.29
N SER A 231 4.60 -4.52 -13.80
CA SER A 231 3.43 -4.20 -14.62
C SER A 231 2.70 -2.98 -14.05
N GLU A 232 1.86 -2.39 -14.89
CA GLU A 232 0.89 -1.39 -14.45
C GLU A 232 -0.43 -2.09 -14.13
N THR A 233 -0.84 -2.01 -12.87
CA THR A 233 -2.05 -2.63 -12.33
C THR A 233 -3.09 -1.54 -12.07
N TYR A 234 -4.22 -1.61 -12.75
CA TYR A 234 -5.36 -0.72 -12.47
C TYR A 234 -6.04 -1.14 -11.18
N LEU A 235 -6.27 -0.22 -10.26
CA LEU A 235 -6.93 -0.46 -8.99
C LEU A 235 -8.44 -0.24 -9.11
N CYS A 236 -9.21 -1.05 -8.40
CA CYS A 236 -10.54 -0.66 -7.95
C CYS A 236 -10.36 0.28 -6.75
#